data_AF-A0A3M2SUK1-F1
#
_entry.id   AF-A0A3M2SUK1-F1
#
_cell.length_a   1.000
_cell.length_b   1.000
_cell.length_c   1.000
_cell.angle_alpha   90.00
_cell.angle_beta   90.00
_cell.angle_gamma   90.00
#
_symmetry.space_group_name_H-M   'P 1'
#
loop_
_entity.id
_entity.type
_entity.pdbx_description
1 polymer ?
#
loop_
_entity_poly.entity_id
_entity_poly.type
_entity_poly.pdbx_seq_one_letter_code
_entity_poly.pdbx_strand_id
1 'polypeptide(L)'
;MALNAIAHYPMSLIPANTHLSLRERQNAAVRSEIVQSGIKRFLDCGFDETTTDEIADDVGVSRRTVFRHFPTKEDIVLSGPLASVGQLRAAVAACPANEPPLVCMQSTIVKHVAAQAERHPGALLIAKLIEKTPRLRSRSRELTDAWESALTEGLIDRNPDQAAQAPLISVVAVATARLGARRWLAADGAITLTASINHAFDELALVGL
;
A
#
# COMPACT_ATOMS: atom_id res chain seq x y z
N MET A 1 -5.13 -7.68 -24.10
CA MET A 1 -5.64 -8.74 -23.21
C MET A 1 -5.53 -8.44 -21.70
N ALA A 2 -4.68 -7.51 -21.25
CA ALA A 2 -4.56 -7.13 -19.82
C ALA A 2 -5.70 -6.22 -19.28
N LEU A 3 -6.46 -5.56 -20.15
CA LEU A 3 -7.52 -4.60 -19.82
C LEU A 3 -8.75 -5.22 -19.11
N ASN A 4 -9.04 -6.50 -19.32
CA ASN A 4 -10.19 -7.17 -18.68
C ASN A 4 -9.94 -7.54 -17.21
N ALA A 5 -8.69 -7.50 -16.74
CA ALA A 5 -8.32 -7.82 -15.36
C ALA A 5 -8.49 -6.62 -14.40
N ILE A 6 -8.70 -5.41 -14.94
CA ILE A 6 -8.89 -4.16 -14.17
C ILE A 6 -10.35 -4.02 -13.70
N ALA A 7 -11.29 -4.66 -14.40
CA ALA A 7 -12.74 -4.63 -14.12
C ALA A 7 -13.14 -5.31 -12.79
N HIS A 8 -12.22 -6.02 -12.14
CA HIS A 8 -12.43 -6.66 -10.85
C HIS A 8 -11.39 -6.19 -9.84
N TYR A 9 -11.29 -4.88 -9.64
CA TYR A 9 -10.50 -4.29 -8.55
C TYR A 9 -11.26 -4.46 -7.23
N PRO A 10 -10.95 -5.45 -6.38
CA PRO A 10 -11.64 -5.61 -5.11
C PRO A 10 -10.83 -4.82 -4.08
N MET A 11 -11.05 -3.50 -4.00
CA MET A 11 -10.58 -2.70 -2.85
C MET A 11 -11.48 -2.90 -1.62
N SER A 12 -12.12 -4.06 -1.52
CA SER A 12 -12.80 -4.48 -0.31
C SER A 12 -11.76 -5.00 0.69
N LEU A 13 -11.11 -4.08 1.41
CA LEU A 13 -10.74 -4.35 2.80
C LEU A 13 -12.01 -4.24 3.65
N ILE A 14 -13.02 -5.06 3.31
CA ILE A 14 -14.11 -5.36 4.23
C ILE A 14 -13.55 -6.49 5.09
N PRO A 15 -13.10 -6.25 6.33
CA PRO A 15 -12.96 -7.35 7.27
C PRO A 15 -14.31 -8.07 7.30
N ALA A 16 -14.31 -9.40 7.31
CA ALA A 16 -15.51 -10.23 7.42
C ALA A 16 -16.22 -10.09 8.79
N ASN A 17 -16.20 -8.88 9.40
CA ASN A 17 -17.07 -8.49 10.48
C ASN A 17 -18.29 -7.79 9.89
N THR A 18 -19.33 -8.61 9.68
CA THR A 18 -20.73 -8.21 9.57
C THR A 18 -21.08 -7.17 10.64
N HIS A 19 -21.17 -5.88 10.26
CA HIS A 19 -22.11 -4.86 10.77
C HIS A 19 -21.87 -3.46 10.13
N LEU A 20 -21.46 -3.38 8.86
CA LEU A 20 -21.44 -2.07 8.17
C LEU A 20 -22.87 -1.60 7.90
N SER A 21 -23.16 -0.35 8.26
CA SER A 21 -24.38 0.34 7.89
C SER A 21 -24.51 0.44 6.36
N LEU A 22 -25.75 0.59 5.86
CA LEU A 22 -25.99 0.79 4.42
C LEU A 22 -25.18 1.97 3.87
N ARG A 23 -25.06 3.04 4.65
CA ARG A 23 -24.30 4.24 4.30
C ARG A 23 -22.81 3.95 4.17
N GLU A 24 -22.22 3.15 5.06
CA GLU A 24 -20.80 2.77 4.97
C GLU A 24 -20.52 1.88 3.76
N ARG A 25 -21.43 0.92 3.47
CA ARG A 25 -21.33 0.10 2.26
C ARG A 25 -21.41 0.93 0.99
N GLN A 26 -22.35 1.86 0.92
CA GLN A 26 -22.48 2.79 -0.22
C GLN A 26 -21.25 3.68 -0.36
N ASN A 27 -20.72 4.23 0.74
CA ASN A 27 -19.49 5.02 0.72
C ASN A 27 -18.28 4.20 0.24
N ALA A 28 -18.16 2.95 0.67
CA ALA A 28 -17.08 2.06 0.25
C ALA A 28 -17.19 1.67 -1.23
N ALA A 29 -18.41 1.43 -1.73
CA ALA A 29 -18.67 1.15 -3.13
C ALA A 29 -18.25 2.33 -4.02
N VAL A 30 -18.73 3.54 -3.72
CA VAL A 30 -18.34 4.76 -4.45
C VAL A 30 -16.84 4.99 -4.41
N ARG A 31 -16.20 4.81 -3.25
CA ARG A 31 -14.74 4.91 -3.12
C ARG A 31 -14.04 3.90 -4.04
N SER A 32 -14.52 2.66 -4.10
CA SER A 32 -13.94 1.61 -4.96
C SER A 32 -14.10 1.92 -6.44
N GLU A 33 -15.27 2.41 -6.86
CA GLU A 33 -15.56 2.79 -8.25
C GLU A 33 -14.66 3.95 -8.71
N ILE A 34 -14.46 4.97 -7.86
CA ILE A 34 -13.53 6.08 -8.14
C ILE A 34 -12.11 5.56 -8.36
N VAL A 35 -11.64 4.63 -7.53
CA VAL A 35 -10.29 4.08 -7.68
C VAL A 35 -10.18 3.24 -8.95
N GLN A 36 -11.19 2.42 -9.24
CA GLN A 36 -11.25 1.62 -10.46
C GLN A 36 -11.14 2.48 -11.72
N SER A 37 -12.03 3.47 -11.85
CA SER A 37 -12.04 4.39 -12.97
C SER A 37 -10.72 5.18 -13.04
N GLY A 38 -10.26 5.72 -11.91
CA GLY A 38 -9.03 6.48 -11.82
C GLY A 38 -7.81 5.69 -12.28
N ILE A 39 -7.57 4.50 -11.70
CA ILE A 39 -6.46 3.63 -12.09
C ILE A 39 -6.54 3.28 -13.58
N LYS A 40 -7.72 2.92 -14.08
CA LYS A 40 -7.90 2.62 -15.51
C LYS A 40 -7.48 3.81 -16.38
N ARG A 41 -8.00 5.01 -16.10
CA ARG A 41 -7.65 6.22 -16.86
C ARG A 41 -6.16 6.57 -16.76
N PHE A 42 -5.57 6.49 -15.57
CA PHE A 42 -4.14 6.79 -15.40
C PHE A 42 -3.25 5.82 -16.20
N LEU A 43 -3.64 4.56 -16.32
CA LEU A 43 -2.91 3.57 -17.11
C LEU A 43 -3.14 3.73 -18.62
N ASP A 44 -4.35 4.11 -19.04
CA ASP A 44 -4.72 4.24 -20.46
C ASP A 44 -4.28 5.58 -21.07
N CYS A 45 -4.46 6.67 -20.34
CA CYS A 45 -4.32 8.04 -20.83
C CYS A 45 -3.13 8.79 -20.21
N GLY A 46 -2.54 8.26 -19.14
CA GLY A 46 -1.48 8.93 -18.38
C GLY A 46 -2.02 9.65 -17.14
N PHE A 47 -1.19 9.76 -16.11
CA PHE A 47 -1.58 10.38 -14.85
C PHE A 47 -1.80 11.88 -15.01
N ASP A 48 -0.90 12.60 -15.69
CA ASP A 48 -0.93 14.06 -15.76
C ASP A 48 -2.07 14.56 -16.67
N GLU A 49 -2.36 13.81 -17.73
CA GLU A 49 -3.41 14.06 -18.72
C GLU A 49 -4.81 13.80 -18.17
N THR A 50 -4.96 12.89 -17.20
CA THR A 50 -6.24 12.56 -16.59
C THR A 50 -6.63 13.58 -15.51
N THR A 51 -7.84 14.11 -15.60
CA THR A 51 -8.43 15.02 -14.59
C THR A 51 -9.34 14.28 -13.61
N THR A 52 -9.57 14.87 -12.43
CA THR A 52 -10.54 14.32 -11.48
C THR A 52 -12.00 14.52 -11.91
N ASP A 53 -12.26 15.44 -12.84
CA ASP A 53 -13.58 15.66 -13.43
C ASP A 53 -13.95 14.47 -14.34
N GLU A 54 -13.04 14.05 -15.21
CA GLU A 54 -13.26 12.87 -16.07
C GLU A 54 -13.49 11.58 -15.29
N ILE A 55 -12.79 11.41 -14.15
CA ILE A 55 -13.03 10.27 -13.25
C ILE A 55 -14.40 10.38 -12.58
N ALA A 56 -14.82 11.59 -12.23
CA ALA A 56 -16.13 11.83 -11.61
C ALA A 56 -17.26 11.50 -12.60
N ASP A 57 -17.10 11.91 -13.86
CA ASP A 57 -18.07 11.66 -14.94
C ASP A 57 -18.22 10.15 -15.23
N ASP A 58 -17.11 9.40 -15.27
CA ASP A 58 -17.13 7.93 -15.44
C ASP A 58 -17.95 7.20 -14.39
N VAL A 59 -17.87 7.67 -13.14
CA VAL A 59 -18.52 7.05 -11.98
C VAL A 59 -19.93 7.62 -11.77
N GLY A 60 -20.30 8.70 -12.48
CA GLY A 60 -21.59 9.36 -12.31
C GLY A 60 -21.71 10.13 -10.98
N VAL A 61 -20.60 10.68 -10.48
CA VAL A 61 -20.56 11.48 -9.24
C VAL A 61 -20.03 12.88 -9.52
N SER A 62 -20.25 13.81 -8.59
CA SER A 62 -19.65 15.15 -8.70
C SER A 62 -18.17 15.16 -8.35
N ARG A 63 -17.40 16.10 -8.92
CA ARG A 63 -16.01 16.38 -8.52
C ARG A 63 -15.85 16.57 -7.02
N ARG A 64 -16.80 17.26 -6.38
CA ARG A 64 -16.86 17.43 -4.92
C ARG A 64 -16.92 16.09 -4.19
N THR A 65 -17.64 15.11 -4.74
CA THR A 65 -17.70 13.75 -4.18
C THR A 65 -16.36 13.05 -4.31
N VAL A 66 -15.68 13.15 -5.45
CA VAL A 66 -14.31 12.61 -5.60
C VAL A 66 -13.38 13.19 -4.54
N PHE A 67 -13.32 14.52 -4.40
CA PHE A 67 -12.44 15.17 -3.42
C PHE A 67 -12.80 14.86 -1.96
N ARG A 68 -14.08 14.58 -1.66
CA ARG A 68 -14.50 14.12 -0.34
C ARG A 68 -13.86 12.77 0.02
N HIS A 69 -13.67 11.88 -0.95
CA HIS A 69 -13.03 10.58 -0.74
C HIS A 69 -11.50 10.64 -0.89
N PHE A 70 -11.01 11.50 -1.78
CA PHE A 70 -9.60 11.59 -2.15
C PHE A 70 -9.18 13.05 -2.24
N PRO A 71 -8.52 13.60 -1.20
CA PRO A 71 -8.09 15.00 -1.17
C PRO A 71 -7.22 15.38 -2.37
N THR A 72 -6.41 14.45 -2.85
CA THR A 72 -5.55 14.63 -4.02
C THR A 72 -5.77 13.53 -5.07
N LYS A 73 -5.35 13.79 -6.32
CA LYS A 73 -5.40 12.81 -7.42
C LYS A 73 -4.46 11.62 -7.14
N GLU A 74 -3.33 11.91 -6.50
CA GLU A 74 -2.33 10.95 -6.06
C GLU A 74 -2.90 9.95 -5.04
N ASP A 75 -3.79 10.41 -4.14
CA ASP A 75 -4.41 9.54 -3.13
C ASP A 75 -5.35 8.49 -3.75
N ILE A 76 -5.82 8.69 -4.99
CA ILE A 76 -6.59 7.68 -5.73
C ILE A 76 -5.67 6.49 -6.06
N VAL A 77 -4.47 6.78 -6.56
CA VAL A 77 -3.45 5.77 -6.91
C VAL A 77 -2.95 5.03 -5.68
N LEU A 78 -2.73 5.78 -4.58
CA LEU A 78 -2.17 5.27 -3.34
C LEU A 78 -3.24 4.84 -2.32
N SER A 79 -4.49 4.70 -2.76
CA SER A 79 -5.66 4.51 -1.90
C SER A 79 -5.60 3.28 -1.01
N GLY A 80 -5.12 2.14 -1.54
CA GLY A 80 -4.93 0.90 -0.79
C GLY A 80 -3.85 1.05 0.30
N PRO A 81 -2.61 1.39 -0.08
CA PRO A 81 -1.53 1.63 0.88
C PRO A 81 -1.83 2.70 1.95
N LEU A 82 -2.59 3.75 1.62
CA LEU A 82 -3.02 4.77 2.58
C LEU A 82 -4.04 4.22 3.59
N ALA A 83 -4.97 3.39 3.13
CA ALA A 83 -5.98 2.78 4.01
C ALA A 83 -5.38 1.79 5.02
N SER A 84 -4.15 1.35 4.78
CA SER A 84 -3.55 0.22 5.46
C SER A 84 -2.52 0.61 6.53
N VAL A 85 -2.19 1.91 6.64
CA VAL A 85 -1.28 2.49 7.67
C VAL A 85 -1.67 2.04 9.08
N GLY A 86 -2.94 2.22 9.45
CA GLY A 86 -3.43 1.84 10.79
C GLY A 86 -3.41 0.33 11.03
N GLN A 87 -3.58 -0.48 9.98
CA GLN A 87 -3.53 -1.94 10.06
C GLN A 87 -2.11 -2.44 10.33
N LEU A 88 -1.09 -1.76 9.78
CA LEU A 88 0.31 -2.09 10.02
C LEU A 88 0.70 -1.91 11.49
N ARG A 89 0.35 -0.77 12.09
CA ARG A 89 0.58 -0.53 13.53
C ARG A 89 -0.05 -1.64 14.38
N ALA A 90 -1.34 -1.91 14.16
CA ALA A 90 -2.07 -2.92 14.91
C ALA A 90 -1.48 -4.33 14.73
N ALA A 91 -1.03 -4.67 13.51
CA ALA A 91 -0.42 -5.96 13.23
C ALA A 91 0.92 -6.15 13.97
N VAL A 92 1.78 -5.11 13.98
CA VAL A 92 3.05 -5.16 14.73
C VAL A 92 2.80 -5.22 16.23
N ALA A 93 1.87 -4.42 16.75
CA ALA A 93 1.51 -4.43 18.17
C ALA A 93 1.00 -5.81 18.65
N ALA A 94 0.36 -6.57 17.76
CA ALA A 94 -0.17 -7.90 18.05
C ALA A 94 0.84 -9.04 17.90
N CYS A 95 2.07 -8.79 17.41
CA CYS A 95 3.11 -9.81 17.35
C CYS A 95 3.49 -10.31 18.76
N PRO A 96 3.83 -11.60 18.92
CA PRO A 96 4.34 -12.12 20.19
C PRO A 96 5.55 -11.33 20.71
N ALA A 97 5.57 -11.00 22.00
CA ALA A 97 6.64 -10.20 22.60
C ALA A 97 8.02 -10.89 22.58
N ASN A 98 8.05 -12.22 22.49
CA ASN A 98 9.27 -13.03 22.39
C ASN A 98 9.77 -13.20 20.94
N GLU A 99 9.03 -12.73 19.93
CA GLU A 99 9.48 -12.77 18.54
C GLU A 99 10.45 -11.61 18.25
N PRO A 100 11.62 -11.88 17.63
CA PRO A 100 12.57 -10.84 17.28
C PRO A 100 11.89 -9.69 16.51
N PRO A 101 12.10 -8.41 16.91
CA PRO A 101 11.43 -7.27 16.31
C PRO A 101 11.48 -7.22 14.78
N LEU A 102 12.65 -7.49 14.20
CA LEU A 102 12.85 -7.47 12.76
C LEU A 102 12.09 -8.60 12.04
N VAL A 103 11.96 -9.77 12.66
CA VAL A 103 11.18 -10.91 12.13
C VAL A 103 9.68 -10.59 12.14
N CYS A 104 9.17 -10.00 13.23
CA CYS A 104 7.79 -9.52 13.28
C CYS A 104 7.52 -8.49 12.18
N MET A 105 8.44 -7.54 11.97
CA MET A 105 8.32 -6.53 10.91
C MET A 105 8.33 -7.15 9.51
N GLN A 106 9.31 -8.01 9.22
CA GLN A 106 9.38 -8.72 7.94
C GLN A 106 8.07 -9.47 7.66
N SER A 107 7.59 -10.26 8.63
CA SER A 107 6.37 -11.04 8.44
C SER A 107 5.14 -10.15 8.24
N THR A 108 5.06 -9.02 8.95
CA THR A 108 3.96 -8.05 8.82
C THR A 108 3.97 -7.38 7.46
N ILE A 109 5.13 -6.88 7.01
CA ILE A 109 5.29 -6.24 5.71
C ILE A 109 4.97 -7.23 4.58
N VAL A 110 5.50 -8.45 4.64
CA VAL A 110 5.28 -9.47 3.61
C VAL A 110 3.81 -9.88 3.52
N LYS A 111 3.15 -10.14 4.66
CA LYS A 111 1.71 -10.46 4.69
C LYS A 111 0.87 -9.33 4.09
N HIS A 112 1.23 -8.10 4.41
CA HIS A 112 0.53 -6.92 3.89
C HIS A 112 0.67 -6.79 2.38
N VAL A 113 1.90 -6.90 1.89
CA VAL A 113 2.22 -6.83 0.46
C VAL A 113 1.54 -7.97 -0.31
N ALA A 114 1.56 -9.19 0.22
CA ALA A 114 0.86 -10.34 -0.37
C ALA A 114 -0.65 -10.09 -0.49
N ALA A 115 -1.25 -9.48 0.53
CA ALA A 115 -2.69 -9.19 0.55
C ALA A 115 -3.10 -8.09 -0.44
N GLN A 116 -2.22 -7.16 -0.77
CA GLN A 116 -2.52 -5.98 -1.60
C GLN A 116 -2.00 -6.14 -3.04
N ALA A 117 -0.71 -6.40 -3.21
CA ALA A 117 -0.04 -6.36 -4.52
C ALA A 117 -0.22 -7.67 -5.30
N GLU A 118 -0.06 -8.83 -4.66
CA GLU A 118 -0.06 -10.12 -5.38
C GLU A 118 -1.46 -10.59 -5.78
N ARG A 119 -2.49 -10.12 -5.08
CA ARG A 119 -3.89 -10.35 -5.47
C ARG A 119 -4.36 -9.40 -6.57
N HIS A 120 -3.52 -8.46 -7.00
CA HIS A 120 -3.89 -7.41 -7.93
C HIS A 120 -3.10 -7.51 -9.25
N PRO A 121 -3.73 -7.96 -10.35
CA PRO A 121 -3.06 -8.15 -11.65
C PRO A 121 -2.36 -6.89 -12.20
N GLY A 122 -2.83 -5.69 -11.86
CA GLY A 122 -2.22 -4.42 -12.25
C GLY A 122 -1.19 -3.82 -11.26
N ALA A 123 -0.76 -4.54 -10.21
CA ALA A 123 0.11 -3.96 -9.19
C ALA A 123 1.45 -3.50 -9.77
N LEU A 124 2.02 -4.27 -10.69
CA LEU A 124 3.25 -3.91 -11.40
C LEU A 124 3.05 -2.66 -12.28
N LEU A 125 1.91 -2.53 -12.94
CA LEU A 125 1.59 -1.36 -13.77
C LEU A 125 1.45 -0.10 -12.91
N ILE A 126 0.78 -0.21 -11.76
CA ILE A 126 0.65 0.89 -10.79
C ILE A 126 2.03 1.27 -10.23
N ALA A 127 2.87 0.30 -9.87
CA ALA A 127 4.23 0.57 -9.41
C ALA A 127 5.08 1.28 -10.47
N LYS A 128 4.97 0.87 -11.74
CA LYS A 128 5.61 1.55 -12.88
C LYS A 128 5.08 2.97 -13.07
N LEU A 129 3.76 3.18 -12.92
CA LEU A 129 3.14 4.49 -13.00
C LEU A 129 3.70 5.41 -11.91
N ILE A 130 3.75 4.92 -10.67
CA ILE A 130 4.33 5.66 -9.54
C ILE A 130 5.78 6.03 -9.83
N GLU A 131 6.62 5.09 -10.29
CA GLU A 131 8.04 5.36 -10.54
C GLU A 131 8.27 6.36 -11.68
N LYS A 132 7.46 6.32 -12.74
CA LYS A 132 7.58 7.21 -13.89
C LYS A 132 7.08 8.63 -13.63
N THR A 133 6.17 8.82 -12.67
CA THR A 133 5.53 10.12 -12.42
C THR A 133 6.13 10.80 -11.18
N PRO A 134 6.85 11.94 -11.30
CA PRO A 134 7.52 12.59 -10.17
C PRO A 134 6.59 12.94 -8.98
N ARG A 135 5.37 13.39 -9.26
CA ARG A 135 4.36 13.71 -8.23
C ARG A 135 3.95 12.49 -7.42
N LEU A 136 3.69 11.37 -8.10
CA LEU A 136 3.37 10.10 -7.44
C LEU A 136 4.55 9.58 -6.63
N ARG A 137 5.79 9.69 -7.12
CA ARG A 137 6.97 9.33 -6.32
C ARG A 137 7.09 10.18 -5.06
N SER A 138 6.79 11.47 -5.12
CA SER A 138 6.82 12.34 -3.95
C SER A 138 5.80 11.90 -2.92
N ARG A 139 4.55 11.72 -3.34
CA ARG A 139 3.47 11.26 -2.45
C ARG A 139 3.73 9.86 -1.89
N SER A 140 4.33 8.98 -2.68
CA SER A 140 4.73 7.63 -2.25
C SER A 140 5.83 7.66 -1.17
N ARG A 141 6.70 8.67 -1.15
CA ARG A 141 7.70 8.84 -0.08
C ARG A 141 7.03 9.26 1.22
N GLU A 142 6.13 10.24 1.18
CA GLU A 142 5.35 10.65 2.37
C GLU A 142 4.56 9.48 2.95
N LEU A 143 3.96 8.64 2.09
CA LEU A 143 3.29 7.41 2.52
C LEU A 143 4.27 6.42 3.18
N THR A 144 5.48 6.29 2.64
CA THR A 144 6.51 5.43 3.22
C THR A 144 6.90 5.91 4.62
N ASP A 145 7.03 7.22 4.80
CA ASP A 145 7.33 7.83 6.11
C ASP A 145 6.18 7.56 7.10
N ALA A 146 4.92 7.64 6.64
CA ALA A 146 3.76 7.28 7.45
C ALA A 146 3.73 5.79 7.83
N TRP A 147 4.15 4.89 6.92
CA TRP A 147 4.31 3.46 7.24
C TRP A 147 5.40 3.23 8.27
N GLU A 148 6.56 3.87 8.12
CA GLU A 148 7.67 3.76 9.08
C GLU A 148 7.25 4.24 10.48
N SER A 149 6.53 5.37 10.57
CA SER A 149 5.97 5.85 11.83
C SER A 149 5.00 4.84 12.45
N ALA A 150 4.08 4.30 11.66
CA ALA A 150 3.10 3.32 12.13
C ALA A 150 3.76 2.01 12.62
N LEU A 151 4.80 1.54 11.93
CA LEU A 151 5.57 0.37 12.33
C LEU A 151 6.38 0.64 13.60
N THR A 152 6.96 1.83 13.74
CA THR A 152 7.68 2.28 14.94
C THR A 152 6.75 2.30 16.15
N GLU A 153 5.59 2.96 16.02
CA GLU A 153 4.56 3.01 17.05
C GLU A 153 4.08 1.61 17.42
N GLY A 154 3.89 0.72 16.44
CA GLY A 154 3.50 -0.66 16.69
C GLY A 154 4.54 -1.44 17.50
N LEU A 155 5.84 -1.22 17.26
CA LEU A 155 6.90 -1.84 18.07
C LEU A 155 6.93 -1.30 19.50
N ILE A 156 6.71 0.00 19.68
CA ILE A 156 6.65 0.63 21.01
C ILE A 156 5.45 0.07 21.78
N ASP A 157 4.27 -0.01 21.15
CA ASP A 157 3.06 -0.59 21.72
C ASP A 157 3.27 -2.06 22.10
N ARG A 158 4.02 -2.82 21.26
CA ARG A 158 4.33 -4.23 21.49
C ARG A 158 5.23 -4.46 22.71
N ASN A 159 6.26 -3.62 22.89
CA ASN A 159 7.20 -3.74 24.00
C ASN A 159 7.79 -2.37 24.40
N PRO A 160 7.17 -1.69 25.38
CA PRO A 160 7.62 -0.37 25.85
C PRO A 160 9.04 -0.36 26.41
N ASP A 161 9.51 -1.46 26.99
CA ASP A 161 10.86 -1.57 27.58
C ASP A 161 11.97 -1.51 26.51
N GLN A 162 11.63 -1.77 25.25
CA GLN A 162 12.56 -1.72 24.10
C GLN A 162 12.26 -0.55 23.14
N ALA A 163 11.45 0.43 23.56
CA ALA A 163 11.01 1.54 22.72
C ALA A 163 12.16 2.32 22.06
N ALA A 164 13.32 2.43 22.73
CA ALA A 164 14.50 3.13 22.21
C ALA A 164 15.07 2.51 20.91
N GLN A 165 14.86 1.21 20.68
CA GLN A 165 15.37 0.50 19.50
C GLN A 165 14.38 0.53 18.32
N ALA A 166 13.10 0.82 18.60
CA ALA A 166 12.02 0.76 17.61
C ALA A 166 12.27 1.63 16.36
N PRO A 167 12.77 2.88 16.45
CA PRO A 167 13.03 3.69 15.25
C PRO A 167 14.09 3.06 14.34
N LEU A 168 15.21 2.58 14.90
CA LEU A 168 16.28 1.96 14.11
C LEU A 168 15.78 0.71 13.38
N ILE A 169 15.07 -0.16 14.10
CA ILE A 169 14.52 -1.40 13.53
C ILE A 169 13.54 -1.07 12.40
N SER A 170 12.69 -0.06 12.59
CA SER A 170 11.72 0.38 11.58
C SER A 170 12.38 0.91 10.32
N VAL A 171 13.37 1.79 10.46
CA VAL A 171 14.16 2.33 9.34
C VAL A 171 14.82 1.20 8.56
N VAL A 172 15.46 0.25 9.24
CA VAL A 172 16.15 -0.89 8.61
C VAL A 172 15.15 -1.79 7.88
N ALA A 173 14.02 -2.13 8.50
CA ALA A 173 13.00 -2.98 7.89
C ALA A 173 12.35 -2.32 6.66
N VAL A 174 12.00 -1.04 6.75
CA VAL A 174 11.41 -0.28 5.64
C VAL A 174 12.41 -0.11 4.50
N ALA A 175 13.67 0.22 4.78
CA ALA A 175 14.71 0.32 3.76
C ALA A 175 14.93 -1.01 3.02
N THR A 176 14.95 -2.12 3.77
CA THR A 176 15.10 -3.48 3.24
C THR A 176 13.91 -3.86 2.36
N ALA A 177 12.68 -3.61 2.81
CA ALA A 177 11.47 -3.84 2.02
C ALA A 177 11.46 -2.98 0.74
N ARG A 178 11.88 -1.71 0.80
CA ARG A 178 12.01 -0.83 -0.37
C ARG A 178 13.06 -1.33 -1.36
N LEU A 179 14.17 -1.90 -0.89
CA LEU A 179 15.15 -2.55 -1.76
C LEU A 179 14.52 -3.72 -2.52
N GLY A 180 13.81 -4.60 -1.81
CA GLY A 180 13.06 -5.70 -2.42
C GLY A 180 12.05 -5.21 -3.46
N ALA A 181 11.27 -4.17 -3.14
CA ALA A 181 10.31 -3.58 -4.07
C ALA A 181 10.95 -2.98 -5.33
N ARG A 182 12.11 -2.32 -5.20
CA ARG A 182 12.86 -1.81 -6.35
C ARG A 182 13.40 -2.94 -7.24
N ARG A 183 13.88 -4.03 -6.64
CA ARG A 183 14.35 -5.21 -7.38
C ARG A 183 13.22 -5.89 -8.12
N TRP A 184 12.06 -6.05 -7.47
CA TRP A 184 10.84 -6.54 -8.10
C TRP A 184 10.45 -5.72 -9.34
N LEU A 185 10.45 -4.39 -9.20
CA LEU A 185 10.12 -3.47 -10.29
C LEU A 185 11.15 -3.53 -11.43
N ALA A 186 12.44 -3.60 -11.09
CA ALA A 186 13.53 -3.73 -12.07
C ALA A 186 13.52 -5.07 -12.81
N ALA A 187 13.08 -6.14 -12.16
CA ALA A 187 12.90 -7.46 -12.74
C ALA A 187 11.60 -7.60 -13.55
N ASP A 188 10.87 -6.51 -13.76
CA ASP A 188 9.57 -6.50 -14.45
C ASP A 188 8.56 -7.51 -13.91
N GLY A 189 8.61 -7.75 -12.58
CA GLY A 189 7.76 -8.75 -11.94
C GLY A 189 8.06 -10.21 -12.28
N ALA A 190 9.23 -10.52 -12.86
CA ALA A 190 9.67 -11.89 -13.13
C ALA A 190 9.79 -12.75 -11.85
N ILE A 191 10.02 -12.09 -10.71
CA ILE A 191 9.91 -12.65 -9.37
C ILE A 191 8.75 -11.97 -8.65
N THR A 192 8.15 -12.62 -7.66
CA THR A 192 7.07 -11.97 -6.91
C THR A 192 7.61 -10.86 -6.00
N LEU A 193 6.76 -9.90 -5.63
CA LEU A 193 7.15 -8.82 -4.75
C LEU A 193 7.50 -9.35 -3.34
N THR A 194 6.75 -10.31 -2.83
CA THR A 194 7.06 -10.95 -1.54
C THR A 194 8.38 -11.69 -1.57
N ALA A 195 8.68 -12.45 -2.64
CA ALA A 195 9.95 -13.14 -2.80
C ALA A 195 11.12 -12.16 -2.85
N SER A 196 10.94 -11.04 -3.56
CA SER A 196 11.97 -9.99 -3.65
C SER A 196 12.24 -9.32 -2.30
N ILE A 197 11.20 -9.08 -1.50
CA ILE A 197 11.32 -8.53 -0.15
C ILE A 197 12.00 -9.53 0.79
N ASN A 198 11.54 -10.79 0.81
CA ASN A 198 12.15 -11.84 1.63
C ASN A 198 13.64 -12.00 1.33
N HIS A 199 14.01 -12.04 0.05
CA HIS A 199 15.41 -12.13 -0.35
C HIS A 199 16.25 -10.96 0.18
N ALA A 200 15.71 -9.74 0.19
CA ALA A 200 16.40 -8.58 0.77
C ALA A 200 16.58 -8.70 2.31
N PHE A 201 15.60 -9.29 3.01
CA PHE A 201 15.73 -9.57 4.44
C PHE A 201 16.72 -10.71 4.74
N ASP A 202 16.78 -11.73 3.88
CA ASP A 202 17.78 -12.80 3.99
C ASP A 202 19.20 -12.24 3.83
N GLU A 203 19.43 -11.33 2.87
CA GLU A 203 20.70 -10.62 2.71
C GLU A 203 21.05 -9.79 3.95
N LEU A 204 20.08 -9.07 4.52
CA LEU A 204 20.28 -8.28 5.74
C LEU A 204 20.76 -9.16 6.90
N ALA A 205 20.16 -10.35 7.08
CA ALA A 205 20.55 -11.29 8.12
C ALA A 205 22.00 -11.80 7.96
N LEU A 206 22.50 -11.90 6.72
CA LEU A 206 23.89 -12.30 6.45
C LEU A 206 24.92 -11.20 6.79
N VAL A 207 24.51 -9.94 6.85
CA VAL A 207 25.38 -8.81 7.21
C VAL A 207 25.62 -8.72 8.73
N GLY A 208 24.88 -9.48 9.54
CA GLY A 208 25.12 -9.61 10.99
C GLY A 208 24.74 -8.39 11.82
N LEU A 209 23.77 -7.60 11.35
CA LEU A 209 23.12 -6.53 12.11
C LEU A 209 22.06 -7.06 13.06
#